data_AF-A0A5X0ZFX8-F1
#
_entry.id   AF-A0A5X0ZFX8-F1
#
_cell.length_a   1.000
_cell.length_b   1.000
_cell.length_c   1.000
_cell.angle_alpha   90.00
_cell.angle_beta   90.00
_cell.angle_gamma   90.00
#
_symmetry.space_group_name_H-M   'P 1'
#
loop_
_entity.id
_entity.type
_entity.pdbx_description
1 polymer ?
#
loop_
_entity_poly.entity_id
_entity_poly.type
_entity_poly.pdbx_seq_one_letter_code
_entity_poly.pdbx_strand_id
1 'polypeptide(L)'
;QMEHLQQLVKNTEWPGLQLKVVRGELPGTLLEIIEEEHCDLLICGHHHTFLNRMLPVYRGLVNKVRADLLIVPVDDTAVPVAGDDSDDVVQ
;
A
#
# COMPACT_ATOMS: atom_id res chain seq x y z
N GLN A 1 4.19 11.52 11.56
CA GLN A 1 3.50 10.55 10.67
C GLN A 1 3.64 10.93 9.19
N MET A 2 3.31 12.16 8.79
CA MET A 2 3.49 12.64 7.41
C MET A 2 4.94 12.51 6.89
N GLU A 3 5.93 12.81 7.75
CA GLU A 3 7.36 12.72 7.41
C GLU A 3 7.79 11.30 7.02
N HIS A 4 7.30 10.27 7.71
CA HIS A 4 7.61 8.87 7.38
C HIS A 4 7.03 8.46 6.01
N LEU A 5 5.82 8.92 5.68
CA LEU A 5 5.20 8.65 4.36
C LEU A 5 5.98 9.33 3.22
N GLN A 6 6.43 10.57 3.45
CA GLN A 6 7.26 11.29 2.49
C GLN A 6 8.63 10.62 2.29
N GLN A 7 9.26 10.14 3.37
CA GLN A 7 10.50 9.39 3.27
C GLN A 7 10.31 8.07 2.51
N LEU A 8 9.20 7.35 2.74
CA LEU A 8 8.90 6.12 2.02
C LEU A 8 8.83 6.35 0.51
N VAL A 9 8.13 7.40 0.08
CA VAL A 9 8.04 7.79 -1.34
C VAL A 9 9.38 8.22 -1.92
N LYS A 10 10.20 8.95 -1.16
CA LYS A 10 11.56 9.32 -1.60
C LYS A 10 12.48 8.12 -1.80
N ASN A 11 12.27 7.07 -1.02
CA ASN A 11 13.07 5.84 -1.08
C ASN A 11 12.58 4.88 -2.17
N THR A 12 11.46 5.14 -2.82
CA THR A 12 10.99 4.34 -3.96
C THR A 12 11.52 4.91 -5.28
N GLU A 13 12.05 4.05 -6.14
CA GLU A 13 12.58 4.42 -7.46
C GLU A 13 11.48 4.42 -8.55
N TRP A 14 10.25 4.81 -8.20
CA TRP A 14 9.15 4.85 -9.16
C TRP A 14 8.85 6.29 -9.62
N PRO A 15 9.20 6.68 -10.86
CA PRO A 15 9.19 8.07 -11.31
C PRO A 15 7.80 8.72 -11.41
N GLY A 16 6.73 7.95 -11.20
CA GLY A 16 5.34 8.43 -11.21
C GLY A 16 4.61 8.31 -9.87
N LEU A 17 5.30 8.01 -8.76
CA LEU A 17 4.63 7.77 -7.49
C LEU A 17 4.10 9.09 -6.90
N GLN A 18 2.79 9.15 -6.69
CA GLN A 18 2.13 10.28 -6.04
C GLN A 18 1.66 9.90 -4.64
N LEU A 19 1.91 10.78 -3.67
CA LEU A 19 1.43 10.61 -2.31
C LEU A 19 0.14 11.41 -2.09
N LYS A 20 -0.98 10.71 -1.94
CA LYS A 20 -2.27 11.32 -1.56
C LYS A 20 -2.60 10.93 -0.13
N VAL A 21 -2.75 11.93 0.75
CA VAL A 21 -3.19 11.73 2.14
C VAL A 21 -4.60 12.27 2.27
N VAL A 22 -5.56 11.38 2.55
CA VAL A 22 -6.99 11.72 2.64
C VAL A 22 -7.50 11.42 4.04
N ARG A 23 -8.31 12.33 4.58
CA ARG A 23 -9.04 12.11 5.83
C ARG A 23 -10.44 11.60 5.51
N GLY A 24 -10.87 10.56 6.20
CA GLY A 24 -12.22 10.03 6.05
C GLY A 24 -12.38 8.65 6.67
N GLU A 25 -13.47 7.98 6.32
CA GLU A 25 -13.84 6.68 6.84
C GLU A 25 -13.82 5.62 5.74
N LEU A 26 -13.21 4.48 6.06
CA LEU A 26 -13.24 3.33 5.16
C LEU A 26 -14.60 2.63 5.24
N PRO A 27 -15.16 2.17 4.10
CA PRO A 27 -14.56 2.21 2.76
C PRO A 27 -15.00 3.41 1.89
N GLY A 28 -15.92 4.26 2.35
CA GLY A 28 -16.55 5.30 1.53
C GLY A 28 -15.54 6.25 0.89
N THR A 29 -14.61 6.78 1.68
CA THR A 29 -13.57 7.69 1.18
C THR A 29 -12.61 7.02 0.20
N LEU A 30 -12.35 5.72 0.35
CA LEU A 30 -11.50 4.98 -0.59
C LEU A 30 -12.18 4.83 -1.95
N LEU A 31 -13.50 4.63 -1.98
CA LEU A 31 -14.26 4.55 -3.22
C LEU A 31 -14.26 5.85 -4.01
N GLU A 32 -14.53 6.95 -3.32
CA GLU A 32 -14.53 8.28 -3.92
C GLU A 32 -13.18 8.53 -4.62
N ILE A 33 -12.07 8.20 -3.94
CA ILE A 33 -10.73 8.33 -4.52
C ILE A 33 -10.54 7.42 -5.74
N ILE A 34 -10.94 6.15 -5.68
CA ILE A 34 -10.79 5.21 -6.81
C ILE A 34 -11.56 5.70 -8.04
N GLU A 35 -12.77 6.25 -7.85
CA GLU A 35 -13.59 6.80 -8.93
C GLU A 35 -13.02 8.11 -9.47
N GLU A 36 -12.62 9.05 -8.60
CA GLU A 36 -12.05 10.36 -8.96
C GLU A 36 -10.72 10.23 -9.70
N GLU A 37 -9.85 9.33 -9.24
CA GLU A 37 -8.51 9.12 -9.81
C GLU A 37 -8.52 8.08 -10.94
N HIS A 38 -9.69 7.52 -11.26
CA HIS A 38 -9.88 6.47 -12.26
C HIS A 38 -8.90 5.31 -12.09
N CYS A 39 -8.69 4.88 -10.84
CA CYS A 39 -7.82 3.75 -10.55
C CYS A 39 -8.44 2.46 -11.11
N ASP A 40 -7.62 1.67 -11.80
CA ASP A 40 -7.98 0.36 -12.36
C ASP A 40 -7.44 -0.81 -11.51
N LEU A 41 -6.48 -0.54 -10.61
CA LEU A 41 -5.91 -1.52 -9.70
C LEU A 41 -5.68 -0.92 -8.31
N LEU A 42 -6.27 -1.55 -7.30
CA LEU A 42 -6.03 -1.27 -5.88
C LEU A 42 -5.09 -2.34 -5.29
N ILE A 43 -3.93 -1.91 -4.80
CA ILE A 43 -2.98 -2.78 -4.09
C ILE A 43 -3.06 -2.50 -2.59
N CYS A 44 -3.26 -3.54 -1.79
CA CYS A 44 -3.36 -3.41 -0.33
C CYS A 44 -2.41 -4.38 0.37
N GLY A 45 -1.58 -3.86 1.28
CA GLY A 45 -0.84 -4.67 2.24
C GLY A 45 -1.76 -5.17 3.35
N HIS A 46 -1.57 -6.41 3.81
CA HIS A 46 -2.37 -6.98 4.89
C HIS A 46 -1.53 -7.63 6.00
N HIS A 47 -1.65 -7.06 7.21
CA HIS A 47 -1.36 -7.73 8.48
C HIS A 47 -2.69 -8.05 9.19
N HIS A 48 -3.25 -9.25 8.97
CA HIS A 48 -4.39 -9.89 9.66
C HIS A 48 -5.71 -9.12 9.91
N THR A 49 -5.80 -7.79 9.81
CA THR A 49 -6.93 -6.96 10.27
C THR A 49 -7.52 -6.02 9.23
N PHE A 50 -6.73 -5.56 8.24
CA PHE A 50 -7.22 -4.61 7.23
C PHE A 50 -8.33 -5.20 6.36
N LEU A 51 -8.06 -6.35 5.73
CA LEU A 51 -9.03 -7.05 4.88
C LEU A 51 -10.26 -7.50 5.67
N ASN A 52 -10.09 -7.96 6.92
CA ASN A 52 -11.19 -8.38 7.79
C ASN A 52 -12.15 -7.24 8.17
N ARG A 53 -11.64 -6.00 8.31
CA ARG A 53 -12.49 -4.79 8.48
C ARG A 53 -13.17 -4.37 7.18
N MET A 54 -12.55 -4.65 6.04
CA MET A 54 -13.05 -4.25 4.72
C MET A 54 -14.08 -5.24 4.14
N LEU A 55 -13.88 -6.56 4.28
CA LEU A 55 -14.70 -7.63 3.69
C LEU A 55 -16.22 -7.54 3.93
N PRO A 56 -16.73 -7.18 5.12
CA PRO A 56 -18.17 -7.03 5.35
C PRO A 56 -18.78 -5.90 4.50
N VAL A 57 -18.01 -4.83 4.27
CA VAL A 57 -18.44 -3.67 3.49
C VAL A 57 -18.14 -3.84 2.00
N TYR A 58 -17.11 -4.63 1.66
CA TYR A 58 -16.67 -4.93 0.29
C TYR A 58 -17.67 -5.76 -0.52
N ARG A 59 -18.54 -6.59 0.09
CA ARG A 59 -19.54 -7.37 -0.68
C ARG A 59 -20.49 -6.50 -1.51
N GLY A 60 -20.84 -5.29 -1.03
CA GLY A 60 -21.61 -4.31 -1.80
C GLY A 60 -20.75 -3.39 -2.68
N LEU A 61 -19.44 -3.38 -2.43
CA LEU A 61 -18.44 -2.45 -2.95
C LEU A 61 -17.71 -3.00 -4.18
N VAL A 62 -17.33 -4.28 -4.15
CA VAL A 62 -16.71 -5.02 -5.27
C VAL A 62 -17.62 -5.01 -6.51
N ASN A 63 -18.94 -4.95 -6.31
CA ASN A 63 -19.89 -4.83 -7.42
C ASN A 63 -19.98 -3.41 -8.02
N LYS A 64 -19.39 -2.39 -7.38
CA LYS A 64 -19.44 -0.97 -7.81
C LYS A 64 -18.07 -0.42 -8.20
N VAL A 65 -17.01 -0.91 -7.56
CA VAL A 65 -15.62 -0.59 -7.86
C VAL A 65 -15.29 -1.07 -9.26
N ARG A 66 -14.75 -0.16 -10.09
CA ARG A 66 -14.25 -0.46 -11.44
C ARG A 66 -12.75 -0.79 -11.48
N ALA A 67 -12.22 -1.25 -10.35
CA ALA A 67 -10.81 -1.55 -10.15
C ALA A 67 -10.62 -3.00 -9.68
N ASP A 68 -9.57 -3.65 -10.16
CA ASP A 68 -9.11 -4.92 -9.64
C ASP A 68 -8.51 -4.74 -8.23
N LEU A 69 -8.58 -5.78 -7.39
CA LEU A 69 -8.05 -5.77 -6.02
C LEU A 69 -6.93 -6.80 -5.88
N LEU A 70 -5.71 -6.33 -5.65
CA LEU A 70 -4.55 -7.15 -5.30
C LEU A 70 -4.24 -7.01 -3.80
N ILE A 71 -4.22 -8.14 -3.10
CA ILE A 71 -3.92 -8.18 -1.66
C ILE A 71 -2.56 -8.84 -1.48
N VAL A 72 -1.62 -8.08 -0.92
CA VAL A 72 -0.25 -8.52 -0.66
C VAL A 72 -0.13 -8.81 0.84
N PRO A 73 0.16 -10.05 1.26
CA PRO A 73 0.50 -10.32 2.66
C PRO A 73 1.79 -9.57 3.00
N VAL A 74 1.77 -8.87 4.12
CA VAL A 74 2.98 -8.23 4.66
C VAL A 74 3.34 -9.04 5.90
N ASP A 75 4.59 -9.51 5.95
CA ASP A 75 5.13 -10.26 7.08
C ASP A 75 6.05 -9.36 7.89
N ASP A 76 5.94 -9.40 9.22
CA ASP A 76 6.75 -8.60 10.15
C ASP A 76 8.23 -9.09 10.20
N THR A 77 8.54 -10.20 9.54
CA THR A 77 9.83 -10.90 9.63
C THR A 77 10.79 -10.59 8.49
N ALA A 78 10.40 -9.73 7.54
CA ALA A 78 11.31 -9.25 6.51
C ALA A 78 12.32 -8.26 7.13
N VAL A 79 13.32 -8.82 7.80
CA VAL A 79 14.53 -8.09 8.19
C VAL A 79 15.14 -7.53 6.90
N PRO A 80 15.43 -6.22 6.81
CA PRO A 80 16.30 -5.75 5.75
C PRO A 80 17.63 -6.47 5.97
N VAL A 81 17.99 -7.37 5.05
CA VAL A 81 19.36 -7.87 4.96
C VAL A 81 20.22 -6.63 4.82
N ALA A 82 20.81 -6.21 5.95
CA ALA A 82 21.91 -5.27 5.94
C ALA A 82 22.92 -5.84 4.95
N GLY A 83 23.44 -4.99 4.07
CA GLY A 83 24.41 -5.38 3.08
C GLY A 83 25.46 -6.29 3.72
N ASP A 84 25.71 -7.40 3.06
CA ASP A 84 26.88 -8.21 3.29
C ASP A 84 28.09 -7.33 2.90
N ASP A 85 28.50 -6.42 3.78
CA ASP A 85 29.80 -5.74 3.74
C ASP A 85 30.90 -6.75 4.14
N SER A 86 30.89 -7.90 3.48
CA SER A 86 32.09 -8.70 3.30
C SER A 86 32.91 -8.00 2.22
N ASP A 87 33.53 -6.88 2.60
CA ASP A 87 34.68 -6.35 1.90
C ASP A 87 35.78 -7.42 1.96
N ASP A 88 35.86 -8.23 0.91
CA ASP A 88 37.06 -8.94 0.49
C ASP A 88 38.19 -7.92 0.26
N VAL A 89 38.82 -7.46 1.34
CA VAL A 89 40.16 -6.86 1.26
C VAL A 89 41.16 -8.00 1.41
N VAL A 90 41.54 -8.51 0.25
CA VAL A 90 42.80 -9.19 0.01
C VAL A 90 43.94 -8.34 0.59
N GLN A 91 44.59 -8.81 1.66
CA GLN A 91 46.04 -8.72 1.89
C GLN A 91 46.52 -9.88 2.78
#